data_AF-A0A845YJF9-F1
#
_entry.id   AF-A0A845YJF9-F1
#
_cell.length_a   1.000
_cell.length_b   1.000
_cell.length_c   1.000
_cell.angle_alpha   90.00
_cell.angle_beta   90.00
_cell.angle_gamma   90.00
#
_symmetry.space_group_name_H-M   'P 1'
#
loop_
_entity.id
_entity.type
_entity.pdbx_description
1 polymer ?
#
loop_
_entity_poly.entity_id
_entity_poly.type
_entity_poly.pdbx_seq_one_letter_code
_entity_poly.pdbx_strand_id
1 'polypeptide(L)'
;MELQSLLTNLSDQGVQISLDGDSLLIEAPKESITPELRNSLIKHKEELLQLLRQNNEIANSTSLPSIKSDLTRRYEPFPLTDAQHAFWVGRSGVLELGEVANHGYYEIDCQRLALDRLNASLNQLINRHDMLRAIVLPDGQQQVLQEVPLYEIQLFDLRGQTQDVVDTHLATVREQLSHQVIPVDRFPLFEFCATHLNESCTRLHVSYDLQIFDAWSLFRLF
;
A
#
# COMPACT_ATOMS: atom_id res chain seq x y z
N MET A 1 4.45 39.50 2.96
CA MET A 1 4.62 38.04 2.98
C MET A 1 5.93 37.68 2.30
N GLU A 2 6.71 36.79 2.89
CA GLU A 2 7.92 36.21 2.26
C GLU A 2 7.51 35.27 1.11
N LEU A 3 8.39 35.07 0.12
CA LEU A 3 8.10 34.27 -1.08
C LEU A 3 7.69 32.83 -0.74
N GLN A 4 8.38 32.20 0.22
CA GLN A 4 8.08 30.83 0.63
C GLN A 4 6.69 30.71 1.26
N SER A 5 6.32 31.66 2.12
CA SER A 5 4.97 31.73 2.70
C SER A 5 3.90 32.01 1.66
N LEU A 6 4.22 32.78 0.61
CA LEU A 6 3.32 32.98 -0.54
C LEU A 6 3.09 31.67 -1.29
N LEU A 7 4.14 30.90 -1.59
CA LEU A 7 4.02 29.62 -2.29
C LEU A 7 3.20 28.59 -1.50
N THR A 8 3.41 28.48 -0.18
CA THR A 8 2.59 27.64 0.69
C THR A 8 1.13 28.08 0.69
N ASN A 9 0.88 29.40 0.82
CA ASN A 9 -0.47 29.94 0.82
C ASN A 9 -1.22 29.70 -0.51
N LEU A 10 -0.52 29.84 -1.65
CA LEU A 10 -1.08 29.52 -2.97
C LEU A 10 -1.47 28.03 -3.06
N SER A 11 -0.59 27.14 -2.61
CA SER A 11 -0.86 25.69 -2.58
C SER A 11 -2.07 25.34 -1.69
N ASP A 12 -2.15 25.91 -0.50
CA ASP A 12 -3.24 25.66 0.45
C ASP A 12 -4.59 26.13 -0.08
N GLN A 13 -4.59 27.19 -0.90
CA GLN A 13 -5.79 27.75 -1.54
C GLN A 13 -6.09 27.14 -2.91
N GLY A 14 -5.30 26.14 -3.35
CA GLY A 14 -5.45 25.51 -4.66
C GLY A 14 -5.21 26.46 -5.82
N VAL A 15 -4.44 27.53 -5.62
CA VAL A 15 -4.08 28.49 -6.66
C VAL A 15 -2.81 28.00 -7.35
N GLN A 16 -2.92 27.72 -8.64
CA GLN A 16 -1.80 27.33 -9.48
C GLN A 16 -1.25 28.55 -10.22
N ILE A 17 0.07 28.61 -10.35
CA ILE A 17 0.76 29.63 -11.13
C ILE A 17 1.61 28.95 -12.20
N SER A 18 1.60 29.49 -13.41
CA SER A 18 2.34 28.96 -14.55
C SER A 18 2.86 30.09 -15.42
N LEU A 19 3.74 29.75 -16.38
CA LEU A 19 4.29 30.71 -17.34
C LEU A 19 3.39 30.79 -18.57
N ASP A 20 3.05 32.01 -18.96
CA ASP A 20 2.52 32.36 -20.28
C ASP A 20 3.47 33.36 -20.94
N GLY A 21 4.50 32.84 -21.61
CA GLY A 21 5.63 33.62 -22.13
C GLY A 21 6.39 34.36 -21.02
N ASP A 22 6.33 35.70 -21.05
CA ASP A 22 6.92 36.59 -20.04
C ASP A 22 5.93 36.99 -18.93
N SER A 23 4.72 36.42 -18.94
CA SER A 23 3.66 36.73 -17.98
C SER A 23 3.39 35.56 -17.04
N LEU A 24 2.88 35.90 -15.85
CA LEU A 24 2.44 34.93 -14.84
C LEU A 24 0.96 34.62 -15.07
N LEU A 25 0.65 33.39 -15.46
CA LEU A 25 -0.71 32.89 -15.52
C LEU A 25 -1.12 32.37 -14.14
N ILE A 26 -2.33 32.69 -13.71
CA ILE A 26 -2.86 32.31 -12.40
C ILE A 26 -4.19 31.58 -12.62
N GLU A 27 -4.22 30.31 -12.25
CA GLU A 27 -5.43 29.48 -12.23
C GLU A 27 -5.88 29.30 -10.79
N ALA A 28 -7.08 29.77 -10.48
CA ALA A 28 -7.54 29.89 -9.10
C ALA A 28 -9.03 29.53 -8.98
N PRO A 29 -9.47 28.88 -7.88
CA PRO A 29 -10.89 28.72 -7.57
C PRO A 29 -11.61 30.08 -7.53
N LYS A 30 -12.93 30.09 -7.76
CA LYS A 30 -13.71 31.33 -7.64
C LYS A 30 -13.53 31.93 -6.24
N GLU A 31 -13.29 33.23 -6.17
CA GLU A 31 -13.14 34.03 -4.95
C GLU A 31 -11.85 33.81 -4.12
N SER A 32 -10.87 33.02 -4.58
CA SER A 32 -9.62 32.80 -3.83
C SER A 32 -8.58 33.93 -3.98
N ILE A 33 -8.67 34.75 -5.03
CA ILE A 33 -7.74 35.86 -5.24
C ILE A 33 -8.18 37.10 -4.45
N THR A 34 -7.74 37.19 -3.20
CA THR A 34 -7.94 38.39 -2.38
C THR A 34 -7.03 39.55 -2.83
N PRO A 35 -7.38 40.82 -2.52
CA PRO A 35 -6.51 41.96 -2.79
C PRO A 35 -5.10 41.83 -2.19
N GLU A 36 -5.00 41.21 -1.01
CA GLU A 36 -3.74 40.97 -0.30
C GLU A 36 -2.87 39.94 -1.03
N LEU A 37 -3.50 38.86 -1.54
CA LEU A 37 -2.82 37.84 -2.33
C LEU A 37 -2.35 38.42 -3.67
N ARG A 38 -3.20 39.21 -4.33
CA ARG A 38 -2.84 39.92 -5.57
C ARG A 38 -1.65 40.84 -5.39
N ASN A 39 -1.63 41.63 -4.32
CA ASN A 39 -0.50 42.53 -4.03
C ASN A 39 0.79 41.76 -3.75
N SER A 40 0.69 40.61 -3.09
CA SER A 40 1.83 39.72 -2.82
C SER A 40 2.38 39.08 -4.10
N LEU A 41 1.49 38.64 -5.00
CA LEU A 41 1.87 38.11 -6.33
C LEU A 41 2.54 39.16 -7.21
N ILE A 42 2.07 40.42 -7.18
CA ILE A 42 2.70 41.52 -7.91
C ILE A 42 4.07 41.83 -7.32
N LYS A 43 4.18 41.90 -5.99
CA LYS A 43 5.45 42.18 -5.30
C LYS A 43 6.54 41.19 -5.68
N HIS A 44 6.19 39.91 -5.79
CA HIS A 44 7.13 38.80 -6.01
C HIS A 44 7.15 38.29 -7.46
N LYS A 45 6.54 39.02 -8.40
CA LYS A 45 6.32 38.56 -9.78
C LYS A 45 7.61 38.08 -10.46
N GLU A 46 8.67 38.87 -10.39
CA GLU A 46 9.94 38.56 -11.07
C GLU A 46 10.61 37.31 -10.48
N GLU A 47 10.59 37.16 -9.15
CA GLU A 47 11.12 35.98 -8.46
C GLU A 47 10.31 34.72 -8.81
N LEU A 48 8.98 34.83 -8.88
CA LEU A 48 8.09 33.74 -9.30
C LEU A 48 8.33 33.33 -10.76
N LEU A 49 8.48 34.30 -11.67
CA LEU A 49 8.80 34.02 -13.07
C LEU A 49 10.16 33.32 -13.21
N GLN A 50 11.16 33.75 -12.45
CA GLN A 50 12.48 33.12 -12.45
C GLN A 50 12.43 31.68 -11.92
N LEU A 51 11.73 31.45 -10.82
CA LEU A 51 11.53 30.11 -10.25
C LEU A 51 10.79 29.18 -11.22
N LEU A 52 9.72 29.67 -11.86
CA LEU A 52 8.96 28.88 -12.83
C LEU A 52 9.79 28.55 -14.07
N ARG A 53 10.68 29.46 -14.52
CA ARG A 53 11.59 29.21 -15.65
C ARG A 53 12.62 28.14 -15.31
N GLN A 54 13.24 28.24 -14.13
CA GLN A 54 14.18 27.23 -13.65
C GLN A 54 13.52 25.87 -13.48
N ASN A 55 12.30 25.82 -12.92
CA ASN A 55 11.53 24.59 -12.81
C ASN A 55 11.12 24.04 -14.18
N ASN A 56 10.80 24.87 -15.17
CA ASN A 56 10.49 24.39 -16.52
C ASN A 56 11.74 23.88 -17.26
N GLU A 57 12.91 24.49 -17.08
CA GLU A 57 14.16 23.98 -17.65
C GLU A 57 14.56 22.64 -17.02
N ILE A 58 14.38 22.50 -15.70
CA ILE A 58 14.53 21.22 -15.00
C ILE A 58 13.47 20.24 -15.52
N ALA A 59 12.18 20.58 -15.51
CA ALA A 59 11.10 19.70 -15.96
C ALA A 59 11.20 19.31 -17.45
N ASN A 60 11.75 20.16 -18.32
CA ASN A 60 11.99 19.83 -19.73
C ASN A 60 13.19 18.90 -19.90
N SER A 61 14.20 18.99 -19.03
CA SER A 61 15.34 18.06 -18.99
C SER A 61 15.06 16.78 -18.19
N THR A 62 14.05 16.79 -17.33
CA THR A 62 13.62 15.66 -16.48
C THR A 62 12.14 15.33 -16.65
N SER A 63 11.58 15.48 -17.86
CA SER A 63 10.19 15.05 -18.09
C SER A 63 10.17 13.53 -18.00
N LEU A 64 9.64 13.02 -16.89
CA LEU A 64 9.44 11.59 -16.72
C LEU A 64 8.51 11.09 -17.83
N PRO A 65 8.77 9.91 -18.40
CA PRO A 65 7.90 9.36 -19.44
C PRO A 65 6.48 9.23 -18.89
N SER A 66 5.49 9.64 -19.70
CA SER A 66 4.08 9.45 -19.37
C SER A 66 3.74 7.96 -19.49
N ILE A 67 3.32 7.36 -18.38
CA ILE A 67 2.87 5.96 -18.33
C ILE A 67 1.36 5.93 -18.57
N LYS A 68 0.90 5.07 -19.49
CA LYS A 68 -0.53 4.78 -19.71
C LYS A 68 -0.82 3.37 -19.24
N SER A 69 -1.90 3.19 -18.47
CA SER A 69 -2.32 1.88 -18.01
C SER A 69 -2.71 0.98 -19.18
N ASP A 70 -2.10 -0.20 -19.27
CA ASP A 70 -2.50 -1.26 -20.21
C ASP A 70 -3.33 -2.31 -19.47
N LEU A 71 -4.64 -2.10 -19.45
CA LEU A 71 -5.57 -3.00 -18.76
C LEU A 71 -5.71 -4.35 -19.46
N THR A 72 -5.34 -4.45 -20.74
CA THR A 72 -5.47 -5.70 -21.51
C THR A 72 -4.36 -6.69 -21.19
N ARG A 73 -3.16 -6.17 -20.85
CA ARG A 73 -1.97 -6.97 -20.53
C ARG A 73 -1.65 -7.01 -19.03
N ARG A 74 -2.54 -6.51 -18.17
CA ARG A 74 -2.34 -6.44 -16.69
C ARG A 74 -2.07 -7.78 -16.00
N TYR A 75 -2.41 -8.90 -16.64
CA TYR A 75 -2.23 -10.27 -16.13
C TYR A 75 -1.06 -11.01 -16.79
N GLU A 76 -0.34 -10.35 -17.72
CA GLU A 76 0.89 -10.91 -18.26
C GLU A 76 2.00 -10.84 -17.21
N PRO A 77 2.96 -11.78 -17.23
CA PRO A 77 4.14 -11.70 -16.39
C PRO A 77 4.93 -10.40 -16.61
N PHE A 78 5.46 -9.86 -15.53
CA PHE A 78 6.31 -8.66 -15.54
C PHE A 78 7.43 -8.81 -14.51
N PRO A 79 8.57 -8.10 -14.67
CA PRO A 79 9.71 -8.29 -13.78
C PRO A 79 9.39 -7.88 -12.33
N LEU A 80 10.04 -8.57 -11.39
CA LEU A 80 10.14 -8.05 -10.02
C LEU A 80 10.91 -6.74 -10.01
N THR A 81 10.60 -5.86 -9.07
CA THR A 81 11.50 -4.74 -8.74
C THR A 81 12.78 -5.27 -8.08
N ASP A 82 13.86 -4.49 -8.09
CA ASP A 82 15.12 -4.89 -7.44
C ASP A 82 14.92 -5.25 -5.96
N ALA A 83 14.07 -4.49 -5.24
CA ALA A 83 13.73 -4.76 -3.85
C ALA A 83 12.96 -6.09 -3.70
N GLN A 84 11.96 -6.31 -4.54
CA GLN A 84 11.21 -7.56 -4.57
C GLN A 84 12.10 -8.77 -4.94
N HIS A 85 13.06 -8.60 -5.85
CA HIS A 85 14.01 -9.64 -6.22
C HIS A 85 14.96 -9.95 -5.07
N ALA A 86 15.41 -8.95 -4.32
CA ALA A 86 16.21 -9.15 -3.11
C ALA A 86 15.46 -9.96 -2.04
N PHE A 87 14.16 -9.69 -1.82
CA PHE A 87 13.32 -10.50 -0.91
C PHE A 87 13.12 -11.93 -1.41
N TRP A 88 12.94 -12.12 -2.73
CA TRP A 88 12.79 -13.43 -3.34
C TRP A 88 14.07 -14.28 -3.27
N VAL A 89 15.24 -13.69 -3.47
CA VAL A 89 16.51 -14.40 -3.31
C VAL A 89 16.83 -14.65 -1.83
N GLY A 90 16.60 -13.67 -0.96
CA GLY A 90 16.92 -13.76 0.48
C GLY A 90 16.20 -14.90 1.19
N ARG A 91 14.95 -15.18 0.82
CA ARG A 91 14.15 -16.28 1.40
C ARG A 91 14.58 -17.68 0.96
N SER A 92 15.36 -17.82 -0.11
CA SER A 92 15.71 -19.13 -0.71
C SER A 92 16.63 -20.01 0.16
N GLY A 93 17.18 -19.48 1.26
CA GLY A 93 18.09 -20.19 2.15
C GLY A 93 19.51 -20.39 1.58
N VAL A 94 19.80 -19.84 0.40
CA VAL A 94 21.12 -19.94 -0.27
C VAL A 94 22.17 -19.01 0.37
N LEU A 95 21.75 -18.01 1.14
CA LEU A 95 22.63 -17.06 1.82
C LEU A 95 22.74 -17.39 3.32
N GLU A 96 23.87 -17.04 3.92
CA GLU A 96 24.26 -17.38 5.31
C GLU A 96 23.34 -16.76 6.40
N LEU A 97 22.45 -15.83 6.01
CA LEU A 97 21.35 -15.24 6.81
C LEU A 97 20.00 -15.34 6.09
N GLY A 98 19.80 -16.38 5.28
CA GLY A 98 18.57 -16.66 4.54
C GLY A 98 17.43 -17.19 5.41
N GLU A 99 16.42 -17.80 4.78
CA GLU A 99 15.22 -18.39 5.43
C GLU A 99 14.30 -17.41 6.17
N VAL A 100 14.63 -16.12 6.21
CA VAL A 100 13.76 -15.08 6.77
C VAL A 100 12.99 -14.42 5.63
N ALA A 101 11.68 -14.67 5.56
CA ALA A 101 10.79 -13.89 4.71
C ALA A 101 10.65 -12.47 5.28
N ASN A 102 10.57 -11.48 4.40
CA ASN A 102 10.16 -10.15 4.84
C ASN A 102 8.64 -10.18 5.04
N HIS A 103 8.22 -10.33 6.29
CA HIS A 103 6.88 -10.78 6.68
C HIS A 103 6.34 -9.93 7.82
N GLY A 104 5.01 -9.81 7.87
CA GLY A 104 4.31 -9.16 8.97
C GLY A 104 3.28 -10.10 9.61
N TYR A 105 3.23 -10.07 10.95
CA TYR A 105 2.24 -10.79 11.74
C TYR A 105 1.64 -9.91 12.83
N TYR A 106 0.30 -9.92 12.94
CA TYR A 106 -0.42 -9.23 14.02
C TYR A 106 -1.58 -10.07 14.57
N GLU A 107 -1.87 -9.84 15.84
CA GLU A 107 -3.04 -10.40 16.53
C GLU A 107 -3.96 -9.27 16.99
N ILE A 108 -5.26 -9.43 16.76
CA ILE A 108 -6.27 -8.43 17.10
C ILE A 108 -7.42 -9.12 17.83
N ASP A 109 -7.66 -8.73 19.08
CA ASP A 109 -8.85 -9.15 19.82
C ASP A 109 -10.05 -8.29 19.42
N CYS A 110 -10.97 -8.90 18.69
CA CYS A 110 -12.16 -8.26 18.17
C CYS A 110 -13.37 -8.64 19.03
N GLN A 111 -14.13 -7.63 19.47
CA GLN A 111 -15.40 -7.85 20.16
C GLN A 111 -16.56 -7.97 19.16
N ARG A 112 -17.32 -9.07 19.24
CA ARG A 112 -18.50 -9.40 18.43
C ARG A 112 -18.21 -9.31 16.93
N LEU A 113 -17.08 -9.87 16.51
CA LEU A 113 -16.66 -9.90 15.11
C LEU A 113 -17.65 -10.71 14.28
N ALA A 114 -18.23 -10.08 13.26
CA ALA A 114 -19.03 -10.79 12.27
C ALA A 114 -18.11 -11.42 11.21
N LEU A 115 -17.62 -12.64 11.48
CA LEU A 115 -16.60 -13.28 10.64
C LEU A 115 -17.04 -13.44 9.18
N ASP A 116 -18.29 -13.80 8.92
CA ASP A 116 -18.82 -13.91 7.55
C ASP A 116 -18.73 -12.59 6.78
N ARG A 117 -18.97 -11.46 7.45
CA ARG A 117 -18.88 -10.13 6.85
C ARG A 117 -17.42 -9.75 6.61
N LEU A 118 -16.52 -10.10 7.53
CA LEU A 118 -15.09 -9.90 7.33
C LEU A 118 -14.60 -10.72 6.13
N ASN A 119 -14.96 -12.00 6.05
CA ASN A 119 -14.56 -12.87 4.94
C ASN A 119 -15.10 -12.37 3.59
N ALA A 120 -16.36 -11.93 3.54
CA ALA A 120 -16.94 -11.34 2.34
C ALA A 120 -16.22 -10.04 1.93
N SER A 121 -15.89 -9.17 2.90
CA SER A 121 -15.13 -7.93 2.63
C SER A 121 -13.71 -8.23 2.15
N LEU A 122 -13.04 -9.22 2.73
CA LEU A 122 -11.70 -9.64 2.32
C LEU A 122 -11.70 -10.12 0.86
N ASN A 123 -12.68 -10.95 0.47
CA ASN A 123 -12.82 -11.39 -0.92
C ASN A 123 -13.08 -10.23 -1.89
N GLN A 124 -13.81 -9.19 -1.47
CA GLN A 124 -13.96 -7.97 -2.27
C GLN A 124 -12.63 -7.23 -2.43
N LEU A 125 -11.81 -7.13 -1.38
CA LEU A 125 -10.48 -6.56 -1.46
C LEU A 125 -9.58 -7.36 -2.39
N ILE A 126 -9.55 -8.70 -2.25
CA ILE A 126 -8.77 -9.60 -3.13
C ILE A 126 -9.14 -9.40 -4.59
N ASN A 127 -10.43 -9.30 -4.92
CA ASN A 127 -10.87 -9.07 -6.28
C ASN A 127 -10.52 -7.66 -6.80
N ARG A 128 -10.51 -6.66 -5.92
CA ARG A 128 -10.23 -5.26 -6.26
C ARG A 128 -8.74 -4.98 -6.48
N HIS A 129 -7.86 -5.60 -5.70
CA HIS A 129 -6.44 -5.25 -5.63
C HIS A 129 -5.56 -6.33 -6.25
N ASP A 130 -4.84 -5.98 -7.31
CA ASP A 130 -4.06 -6.93 -8.12
C ASP A 130 -2.94 -7.63 -7.35
N MET A 131 -2.23 -6.90 -6.48
CA MET A 131 -1.16 -7.47 -5.69
C MET A 131 -1.62 -8.52 -4.68
N LEU A 132 -2.90 -8.51 -4.27
CA LEU A 132 -3.46 -9.58 -3.44
C LEU A 132 -3.61 -10.91 -4.20
N ARG A 133 -3.50 -10.88 -5.53
CA ARG A 133 -3.57 -12.06 -6.40
C ARG A 133 -2.24 -12.32 -7.11
N ALA A 134 -1.18 -11.61 -6.74
CA ALA A 134 0.12 -11.75 -7.38
C ALA A 134 0.88 -12.97 -6.85
N ILE A 135 1.61 -13.63 -7.76
CA ILE A 135 2.57 -14.70 -7.46
C ILE A 135 3.91 -14.37 -8.11
N VAL A 136 4.97 -15.03 -7.63
CA VAL A 136 6.33 -14.94 -8.20
C VAL A 136 6.60 -16.20 -9.02
N LEU A 137 7.07 -16.01 -10.25
CA LEU A 137 7.41 -17.07 -11.17
C LEU A 137 8.88 -17.51 -10.98
N PRO A 138 9.25 -18.74 -11.38
CA PRO A 138 10.60 -19.28 -11.18
C PRO A 138 11.73 -18.51 -11.87
N ASP A 139 11.40 -17.69 -12.87
CA ASP A 139 12.36 -16.88 -13.64
C ASP A 139 12.57 -15.47 -13.06
N GLY A 140 12.05 -15.20 -11.85
CA GLY A 140 12.16 -13.88 -11.20
C GLY A 140 11.20 -12.84 -11.75
N GLN A 141 10.19 -13.26 -12.52
CA GLN A 141 9.03 -12.44 -12.85
C GLN A 141 7.93 -12.59 -11.79
N GLN A 142 6.93 -11.73 -11.85
CA GLN A 142 5.69 -11.84 -11.10
C GLN A 142 4.49 -11.78 -12.04
N GLN A 143 3.38 -12.34 -11.61
CA GLN A 143 2.15 -12.36 -12.39
C GLN A 143 0.95 -12.14 -11.46
N VAL A 144 0.03 -11.28 -11.89
CA VAL A 144 -1.29 -11.14 -11.26
C VAL A 144 -2.21 -12.21 -11.81
N LEU A 145 -2.75 -13.06 -10.95
CA LEU A 145 -3.75 -14.04 -11.34
C LEU A 145 -5.08 -13.35 -11.64
N GLN A 146 -5.66 -13.63 -12.81
CA GLN A 146 -6.93 -13.04 -13.23
C GLN A 146 -8.07 -13.46 -12.31
N GLU A 147 -8.11 -14.74 -11.96
CA GLU A 147 -9.07 -15.35 -11.07
C GLU A 147 -8.32 -16.18 -10.02
N VAL A 148 -8.84 -16.17 -8.79
CA VAL A 148 -8.34 -16.97 -7.68
C VAL A 148 -9.51 -17.66 -6.99
N PRO A 149 -9.29 -18.79 -6.31
CA PRO A 149 -10.32 -19.41 -5.48
C PRO A 149 -10.87 -18.43 -4.45
N LEU A 150 -12.13 -18.64 -4.04
CA LEU A 150 -12.70 -17.90 -2.92
C LEU A 150 -11.85 -18.15 -1.67
N TYR A 151 -11.43 -17.08 -0.99
CA TYR A 151 -10.67 -17.19 0.24
C TYR A 151 -11.62 -17.40 1.42
N GLU A 152 -11.29 -18.35 2.30
CA GLU A 152 -12.04 -18.62 3.52
C GLU A 152 -11.13 -18.43 4.74
N ILE A 153 -11.50 -17.50 5.63
CA ILE A 153 -10.82 -17.34 6.92
C ILE A 153 -11.09 -18.58 7.77
N GLN A 154 -10.01 -19.29 8.13
CA GLN A 154 -10.12 -20.46 9.00
C GLN A 154 -10.60 -20.05 10.39
N LEU A 155 -11.59 -20.78 10.93
CA LEU A 155 -12.14 -20.55 12.27
C LEU A 155 -11.84 -21.72 13.20
N PHE A 156 -11.24 -21.42 14.35
CA PHE A 156 -11.11 -22.31 15.49
C PHE A 156 -12.08 -21.88 16.59
N ASP A 157 -12.98 -22.78 17.00
CA ASP A 157 -13.94 -22.49 18.07
C ASP A 157 -13.49 -23.09 19.40
N LEU A 158 -13.02 -22.24 20.31
CA LEU A 158 -12.57 -22.64 21.65
C LEU A 158 -13.52 -22.16 22.75
N ARG A 159 -14.75 -21.78 22.40
CA ARG A 159 -15.75 -21.41 23.40
C ARG A 159 -16.01 -22.59 24.34
N GLY A 160 -16.00 -22.31 25.64
CA GLY A 160 -16.21 -23.33 26.69
C GLY A 160 -15.00 -24.22 26.99
N GLN A 161 -13.86 -24.02 26.32
CA GLN A 161 -12.61 -24.69 26.66
C GLN A 161 -11.98 -24.09 27.93
N THR A 162 -11.05 -24.84 28.55
CA THR A 162 -10.28 -24.33 29.69
C THR A 162 -9.25 -23.29 29.23
N GLN A 163 -8.85 -22.40 30.14
CA GLN A 163 -7.86 -21.38 29.82
C GLN A 163 -6.53 -21.98 29.32
N ASP A 164 -6.07 -23.09 29.93
CA ASP A 164 -4.84 -23.78 29.51
C ASP A 164 -4.90 -24.27 28.06
N VAL A 165 -6.05 -24.77 27.61
CA VAL A 165 -6.25 -25.21 26.21
C VAL A 165 -6.24 -24.02 25.27
N VAL A 166 -6.91 -22.92 25.65
CA VAL A 166 -6.93 -21.68 24.88
C VAL A 166 -5.52 -21.12 24.73
N ASP A 167 -4.78 -20.99 25.83
CA ASP A 167 -3.44 -20.41 25.83
C ASP A 167 -2.46 -21.27 25.01
N THR A 168 -2.55 -22.59 25.14
CA THR A 168 -1.74 -23.53 24.35
C THR A 168 -2.03 -23.40 22.85
N HIS A 169 -3.31 -23.32 22.47
CA HIS A 169 -3.69 -23.16 21.06
C HIS A 169 -3.21 -21.82 20.50
N LEU A 170 -3.44 -20.71 21.22
CA LEU A 170 -3.00 -19.39 20.79
C LEU A 170 -1.48 -19.29 20.65
N ALA A 171 -0.72 -19.88 21.58
CA ALA A 171 0.73 -19.96 21.48
C ALA A 171 1.17 -20.78 20.26
N THR A 172 0.50 -21.89 19.96
CA THR A 172 0.78 -22.72 18.78
C THR A 172 0.55 -21.95 17.48
N VAL A 173 -0.60 -21.27 17.36
CA VAL A 173 -0.94 -20.46 16.17
C VAL A 173 0.05 -19.30 16.02
N ARG A 174 0.43 -18.63 17.11
CA ARG A 174 1.44 -17.56 17.09
C ARG A 174 2.79 -18.08 16.62
N GLU A 175 3.26 -19.20 17.14
CA GLU A 175 4.56 -19.75 16.77
C GLU A 175 4.61 -20.10 15.29
N GLN A 176 3.54 -20.71 14.77
CA GLN A 176 3.42 -21.07 13.35
C GLN A 176 3.39 -19.83 12.45
N LEU A 177 2.53 -18.85 12.76
CA LEU A 177 2.25 -17.73 11.85
C LEU A 177 3.26 -16.59 11.96
N SER A 178 3.93 -16.42 13.11
CA SER A 178 4.88 -15.32 13.32
C SER A 178 6.23 -15.54 12.61
N HIS A 179 6.56 -16.78 12.26
CA HIS A 179 7.78 -17.16 11.53
C HIS A 179 7.47 -17.79 10.16
N GLN A 180 6.26 -17.61 9.65
CA GLN A 180 5.81 -18.28 8.44
C GLN A 180 6.59 -17.78 7.21
N VAL A 181 7.17 -18.72 6.47
CA VAL A 181 7.72 -18.46 5.13
C VAL A 181 6.68 -18.90 4.11
N ILE A 182 5.87 -17.95 3.63
CA ILE A 182 4.81 -18.25 2.67
C ILE A 182 5.44 -18.50 1.28
N PRO A 183 5.11 -19.62 0.62
CA PRO A 183 5.57 -19.86 -0.75
C PRO A 183 4.97 -18.82 -1.70
N VAL A 184 5.84 -18.06 -2.35
CA VAL A 184 5.44 -16.94 -3.22
C VAL A 184 4.99 -17.36 -4.61
N ASP A 185 5.20 -18.62 -4.97
CA ASP A 185 4.85 -19.20 -6.26
C ASP A 185 3.37 -19.60 -6.37
N ARG A 186 2.60 -19.42 -5.30
CA ARG A 186 1.18 -19.76 -5.23
C ARG A 186 0.40 -18.77 -4.40
N PHE A 187 -0.81 -18.46 -4.85
CA PHE A 187 -1.77 -17.70 -4.04
C PHE A 187 -2.27 -18.54 -2.86
N PRO A 188 -2.53 -17.94 -1.68
CA PRO A 188 -2.29 -16.53 -1.32
C PRO A 188 -0.92 -16.29 -0.67
N LEU A 189 -0.42 -15.05 -0.76
CA LEU A 189 0.77 -14.58 -0.05
C LEU A 189 0.43 -13.93 1.30
N PHE A 190 -0.67 -14.39 1.91
CA PHE A 190 -1.18 -13.97 3.20
C PHE A 190 -2.03 -15.10 3.80
N GLU A 191 -2.21 -15.07 5.11
CA GLU A 191 -3.03 -16.00 5.86
C GLU A 191 -3.79 -15.26 6.97
N PHE A 192 -5.10 -15.49 7.01
CA PHE A 192 -6.03 -15.02 8.03
C PHE A 192 -6.64 -16.21 8.74
N CYS A 193 -6.53 -16.22 10.06
CA CYS A 193 -7.13 -17.22 10.94
C CYS A 193 -7.88 -16.52 12.07
N ALA A 194 -8.99 -17.09 12.51
CA ALA A 194 -9.80 -16.57 13.61
C ALA A 194 -9.96 -17.64 14.70
N THR A 195 -9.89 -17.21 15.96
CA THR A 195 -10.09 -18.07 17.12
C THR A 195 -11.21 -17.48 17.99
N HIS A 196 -12.35 -18.15 18.10
CA HIS A 196 -13.39 -17.76 19.06
C HIS A 196 -12.94 -18.14 20.48
N LEU A 197 -12.76 -17.13 21.34
CA LEU A 197 -12.31 -17.31 22.72
C LEU A 197 -13.50 -17.45 23.68
N ASN A 198 -14.57 -16.69 23.43
CA ASN A 198 -15.82 -16.73 24.16
C ASN A 198 -16.96 -16.19 23.27
N GLU A 199 -18.18 -16.03 23.82
CA GLU A 199 -19.35 -15.58 23.05
C GLU A 199 -19.20 -14.19 22.41
N SER A 200 -18.30 -13.35 22.92
CA SER A 200 -18.11 -11.99 22.42
C SER A 200 -16.71 -11.71 21.89
N CYS A 201 -15.72 -12.56 22.11
CA CYS A 201 -14.34 -12.28 21.77
C CYS A 201 -13.81 -13.26 20.72
N THR A 202 -13.30 -12.70 19.63
CA THR A 202 -12.60 -13.44 18.56
C THR A 202 -11.22 -12.85 18.39
N ARG A 203 -10.18 -13.67 18.48
CA ARG A 203 -8.85 -13.27 18.08
C ARG A 203 -8.67 -13.48 16.59
N LEU A 204 -8.35 -12.42 15.86
CA LEU A 204 -7.94 -12.49 14.47
C LEU A 204 -6.40 -12.52 14.41
N HIS A 205 -5.86 -13.48 13.68
CA HIS A 205 -4.45 -13.62 13.37
C HIS A 205 -4.28 -13.28 11.89
N VAL A 206 -3.36 -12.36 11.58
CA VAL A 206 -3.08 -11.92 10.20
C VAL A 206 -1.59 -12.06 9.95
N SER A 207 -1.23 -12.90 8.97
CA SER A 207 0.12 -13.16 8.48
C SER A 207 0.17 -12.72 7.01
N TYR A 208 1.21 -12.02 6.57
CA TYR A 208 1.34 -11.62 5.18
C TYR A 208 2.80 -11.41 4.75
N ASP A 209 3.04 -11.59 3.46
CA ASP A 209 4.35 -11.43 2.86
C ASP A 209 4.53 -10.03 2.23
N LEU A 210 5.63 -9.35 2.56
CA LEU A 210 5.97 -8.04 1.99
C LEU A 210 6.46 -8.11 0.55
N GLN A 211 6.49 -9.30 -0.07
CA GLN A 211 6.62 -9.44 -1.51
C GLN A 211 5.51 -8.71 -2.27
N ILE A 212 4.30 -8.65 -1.69
CA ILE A 212 3.11 -8.05 -2.32
C ILE A 212 2.59 -6.79 -1.59
N PHE A 213 3.20 -6.42 -0.47
CA PHE A 213 2.82 -5.27 0.34
C PHE A 213 4.01 -4.36 0.65
N ASP A 214 3.79 -3.06 0.52
CA ASP A 214 4.58 -2.03 1.20
C ASP A 214 3.78 -1.41 2.36
N ALA A 215 4.44 -0.59 3.17
CA ALA A 215 3.80 0.05 4.32
C ALA A 215 2.57 0.90 3.93
N TRP A 216 2.62 1.59 2.78
CA TRP A 216 1.51 2.42 2.31
C TRP A 216 0.31 1.61 1.86
N SER A 217 0.54 0.46 1.23
CA SER A 217 -0.49 -0.48 0.82
C SER A 217 -1.19 -1.09 2.03
N LEU A 218 -0.45 -1.36 3.11
CA LEU A 218 -1.04 -1.81 4.38
C LEU A 218 -1.99 -0.76 4.97
N PHE A 219 -1.56 0.51 5.06
CA PHE A 219 -2.42 1.62 5.51
C PHE A 219 -3.66 1.87 4.64
N ARG A 220 -3.65 1.39 3.39
CA ARG A 220 -4.81 1.52 2.48
C ARG A 220 -5.83 0.40 2.67
N LEU A 221 -5.39 -0.77 3.11
CA LEU A 221 -6.22 -1.97 3.19
C LEU A 221 -6.74 -2.24 4.61
N PHE A 222 -6.01 -1.79 5.63
CA PHE A 222 -6.32 -1.97 7.05
C PHE A 222 -6.43 -0.61 7.74
#